data_AF-A0A367I0L8-F1
#
_entry.id   AF-A0A367I0L8-F1
#
_cell.length_a   1.000
_cell.length_b   1.000
_cell.length_c   1.000
_cell.angle_alpha   90.00
_cell.angle_beta   90.00
_cell.angle_gamma   90.00
#
_symmetry.space_group_name_H-M   'P 1'
#
loop_
_entity.id
_entity.type
_entity.pdbx_description
1 polymer ?
#
loop_
_entity_poly.entity_id
_entity_poly.type
_entity_poly.pdbx_seq_one_letter_code
_entity_poly.pdbx_strand_id
1 'polypeptide(L)'
;MTTMNEIERQILNDSKIGGKQRGAGRRPRRRVKVSRLKENRPVSELDILVLRRYPPRLVSSRKWTGRVAAACGRDESGVVGLVLWDEQIDEVATGDIVRIQNGWCKRRLGERVVSTGRSGKLSVIG
;
A
#
# COMPACT_ATOMS: atom_id res chain seq x y z
N MET A 1 24.50 -0.08 11.52
CA MET A 1 24.04 -0.10 10.11
C MET A 1 23.28 -1.40 9.91
N THR A 2 21.95 -1.35 9.93
CA THR A 2 21.11 -2.56 9.88
C THR A 2 21.15 -3.15 8.47
N THR A 3 21.59 -4.40 8.36
CA THR A 3 21.64 -5.14 7.09
C THR A 3 20.23 -5.43 6.61
N MET A 4 19.91 -4.99 5.39
CA MET A 4 18.59 -5.20 4.75
C MET A 4 18.27 -6.70 4.65
N ASN A 5 17.05 -7.06 5.03
CA ASN A 5 16.55 -8.43 5.08
C ASN A 5 16.37 -9.01 3.66
N GLU A 6 16.39 -10.33 3.51
CA GLU A 6 16.34 -11.02 2.21
C GLU A 6 15.04 -10.73 1.44
N ILE A 7 13.94 -10.56 2.16
CA ILE A 7 12.61 -10.20 1.62
C ILE A 7 12.61 -8.78 1.04
N GLU A 8 13.23 -7.81 1.72
CA GLU A 8 13.37 -6.44 1.23
C GLU A 8 14.15 -6.42 -0.10
N ARG A 9 15.24 -7.20 -0.17
CA ARG A 9 16.05 -7.36 -1.39
C ARG A 9 15.25 -7.99 -2.53
N GLN A 10 14.45 -9.01 -2.24
CA GLN A 10 13.62 -9.68 -3.23
C GLN A 10 12.56 -8.74 -3.80
N ILE A 11 11.89 -7.96 -2.96
CA ILE A 11 10.88 -6.97 -3.39
C ILE A 11 11.50 -5.89 -4.28
N LEU A 12 12.71 -5.43 -3.94
CA LEU A 12 13.48 -4.49 -4.76
C LEU A 12 13.92 -5.11 -6.10
N ASN A 13 14.21 -6.41 -6.13
CA ASN A 13 14.69 -7.12 -7.33
C ASN A 13 13.55 -7.47 -8.29
N ASP A 14 12.42 -7.99 -7.79
CA ASP A 14 11.23 -8.32 -8.57
C ASP A 14 10.63 -7.07 -9.25
N SER A 15 10.85 -5.90 -8.65
CA SER A 15 10.46 -4.61 -9.23
C SER A 15 11.30 -4.19 -10.44
N LYS A 16 12.46 -4.82 -10.68
CA LYS A 16 13.33 -4.53 -11.84
C LYS A 16 13.02 -5.40 -13.06
N ILE A 17 12.40 -6.57 -12.88
CA ILE A 17 12.23 -7.58 -13.94
C ILE A 17 10.77 -7.59 -14.42
N GLY A 18 10.39 -6.57 -15.19
CA GLY A 18 9.09 -6.54 -15.88
C GLY A 18 9.08 -7.45 -17.11
N GLY A 19 8.72 -8.73 -16.96
CA GLY A 19 8.72 -9.69 -18.07
C GLY A 19 7.60 -10.74 -18.04
N LYS A 20 6.59 -10.52 -18.91
CA LYS A 20 5.69 -11.47 -19.62
C LYS A 20 5.33 -12.80 -18.92
N GLN A 21 4.09 -12.92 -18.43
CA GLN A 21 3.50 -14.22 -18.05
C GLN A 21 2.44 -14.68 -19.06
N ARG A 22 2.66 -15.88 -19.62
CA ARG A 22 1.68 -16.72 -20.34
C ARG A 22 1.26 -17.85 -19.39
N GLY A 23 -0.04 -18.05 -19.21
CA GLY A 23 -0.59 -19.17 -18.44
C GLY A 23 -2.06 -18.97 -18.08
N ALA A 24 -2.90 -19.98 -18.36
CA ALA A 24 -4.30 -20.03 -17.96
C ALA A 24 -4.39 -20.29 -16.44
N GLY A 25 -4.92 -19.30 -15.73
CA GLY A 25 -4.95 -19.18 -14.28
C GLY A 25 -5.21 -17.70 -13.97
N ARG A 26 -5.92 -17.38 -12.89
CA ARG A 26 -6.28 -16.00 -12.52
C ARG A 26 -5.08 -15.07 -12.73
N ARG A 27 -5.16 -14.17 -13.72
CA ARG A 27 -4.01 -13.33 -14.14
C ARG A 27 -3.34 -12.75 -12.90
N PRO A 28 -2.02 -12.90 -12.74
CA PRO A 28 -1.31 -12.33 -11.61
C PRO A 28 -1.62 -10.85 -11.56
N ARG A 29 -1.98 -10.37 -10.37
CA ARG A 29 -2.26 -8.96 -10.17
C ARG A 29 -1.00 -8.19 -10.50
N ARG A 30 -1.08 -7.29 -11.48
CA ARG A 30 0.10 -6.49 -11.86
C ARG A 30 0.46 -5.59 -10.69
N ARG A 31 1.62 -5.82 -10.08
CA ARG A 31 2.22 -4.92 -9.10
C ARG A 31 2.47 -3.56 -9.74
N VAL A 32 2.11 -2.50 -9.03
CA VAL A 32 2.25 -1.11 -9.47
C VAL A 32 3.25 -0.42 -8.56
N LYS A 33 4.18 0.33 -9.16
CA LYS A 33 5.11 1.20 -8.43
C LYS A 33 4.46 2.53 -8.07
N VAL A 34 4.92 3.19 -7.01
CA VAL A 34 4.44 4.51 -6.56
C VAL A 34 4.46 5.55 -7.68
N SER A 35 5.54 5.61 -8.45
CA SER A 35 5.69 6.56 -9.56
C SER A 35 4.63 6.40 -10.65
N ARG A 36 4.02 5.20 -10.76
CA ARG A 36 2.97 4.87 -11.74
C ARG A 36 1.56 5.02 -11.18
N LEU A 37 1.41 5.39 -9.90
CA LEU A 37 0.11 5.65 -9.32
C LEU A 37 -0.51 6.89 -9.99
N LYS A 38 -1.76 6.73 -10.41
CA LYS A 38 -2.59 7.81 -10.94
C LYS A 38 -3.69 8.12 -9.93
N GLU A 39 -3.96 9.39 -9.76
CA GLU A 39 -5.03 9.86 -8.87
C GLU A 39 -6.40 9.43 -9.38
N ASN A 40 -7.34 9.19 -8.46
CA ASN A 40 -8.71 8.78 -8.76
C ASN A 40 -8.78 7.52 -9.64
N ARG A 41 -7.86 6.58 -9.41
CA ARG A 41 -7.78 5.31 -10.13
C ARG A 41 -7.61 4.13 -9.18
N PRO A 42 -8.07 2.93 -9.57
CA PRO A 42 -7.82 1.71 -8.83
C PRO A 42 -6.34 1.32 -8.86
N VAL A 43 -5.90 0.66 -7.80
CA VAL A 43 -4.55 0.10 -7.62
C VAL A 43 -4.69 -1.41 -7.52
N SER A 44 -4.16 -2.15 -8.50
CA SER A 44 -4.31 -3.61 -8.55
C SER A 44 -3.62 -4.32 -7.40
N GLU A 45 -2.33 -4.02 -7.23
CA GLU A 45 -1.46 -4.48 -6.15
C GLU A 45 -0.32 -3.48 -5.96
N LEU A 46 0.02 -3.15 -4.71
CA LEU A 46 1.09 -2.24 -4.33
C LEU A 46 1.77 -2.79 -3.07
N ASP A 47 3.09 -2.95 -3.12
CA ASP A 47 3.91 -3.31 -1.96
C ASP A 47 4.72 -2.11 -1.53
N ILE A 48 4.69 -1.81 -0.24
CA ILE A 48 5.20 -0.55 0.31
C ILE A 48 5.84 -0.83 1.66
N LEU A 49 7.02 -0.26 1.90
CA LEU A 49 7.62 -0.16 3.22
C LEU A 49 6.94 0.99 3.99
N VAL A 50 6.42 0.72 5.18
CA VAL A 50 5.79 1.71 6.05
C VAL A 50 6.86 2.50 6.80
N LEU A 51 6.99 3.79 6.46
CA LEU A 51 7.98 4.69 7.06
C LEU A 51 7.49 5.35 8.35
N ARG A 52 6.17 5.56 8.48
CA ARG A 52 5.56 6.23 9.63
C ARG A 52 4.09 5.91 9.74
N ARG A 53 3.59 5.74 10.97
CA ARG A 53 2.17 5.72 11.32
C ARG A 53 1.83 6.91 12.23
N TYR A 54 0.69 7.55 11.99
CA TYR A 54 0.18 8.63 12.84
C TYR A 54 -0.89 8.10 13.81
N PRO A 55 -1.17 8.80 14.92
CA PRO A 55 -2.21 8.38 15.86
C PRO A 55 -3.58 8.19 15.19
N PRO A 56 -4.32 7.13 15.54
CA PRO A 56 -5.65 6.91 14.99
C PRO A 56 -6.64 7.96 15.49
N ARG A 57 -7.65 8.22 14.68
CA ARG A 57 -8.81 9.06 15.04
C ARG A 57 -10.10 8.39 14.64
N LEU A 58 -11.19 8.71 15.34
CA LEU A 58 -12.53 8.31 14.92
C LEU A 58 -13.04 9.25 13.83
N VAL A 59 -13.67 8.67 12.81
CA VAL A 59 -14.39 9.39 11.76
C VAL A 59 -15.82 8.89 11.76
N SER A 60 -16.78 9.81 11.74
CA SER A 60 -18.21 9.50 11.63
C SER A 60 -18.79 10.28 10.46
N SER A 61 -19.53 9.59 9.60
CA SER A 61 -20.22 10.17 8.46
C SER A 61 -21.53 9.42 8.21
N ARG A 62 -22.43 9.99 7.40
CA ARG A 62 -23.69 9.33 7.02
C ARG A 62 -23.49 7.94 6.38
N LYS A 63 -22.32 7.69 5.77
CA LYS A 63 -22.04 6.46 5.01
C LYS A 63 -21.22 5.44 5.79
N TRP A 64 -20.49 5.86 6.82
CA TRP A 64 -19.55 5.00 7.56
C TRP A 64 -19.01 5.70 8.81
N THR A 65 -18.79 4.90 9.86
CA THR A 65 -18.15 5.30 11.12
C THR A 65 -17.10 4.25 11.50
N GLY A 66 -15.93 4.70 11.95
CA GLY A 66 -14.85 3.81 12.40
C GLY A 66 -13.53 4.52 12.64
N ARG A 67 -12.47 3.75 12.93
CA ARG A 67 -11.13 4.28 13.20
C ARG A 67 -10.35 4.45 11.90
N VAL A 68 -9.60 5.53 11.81
CA VAL A 68 -8.73 5.82 10.67
C VAL A 68 -7.39 6.35 11.16
N ALA A 69 -6.30 5.81 10.61
CA ALA A 69 -4.96 6.36 10.81
C ALA A 69 -4.33 6.72 9.46
N ALA A 70 -3.60 7.84 9.45
CA ALA A 70 -2.71 8.14 8.33
C ALA A 70 -1.40 7.38 8.51
N ALA A 71 -0.78 6.99 7.41
CA ALA A 71 0.58 6.48 7.38
C ALA A 71 1.32 7.01 6.15
N CYS A 72 2.64 6.85 6.14
CA CYS A 72 3.50 7.18 5.01
C CYS A 72 4.28 5.93 4.65
N GLY A 73 4.37 5.64 3.35
CA GLY A 73 5.12 4.51 2.87
C GLY A 73 5.93 4.83 1.62
N ARG A 74 6.88 3.96 1.30
CA ARG A 74 7.83 4.16 0.22
C ARG A 74 8.15 2.87 -0.51
N ASP A 75 8.39 3.00 -1.81
CA ASP A 75 9.11 2.01 -2.62
C ASP A 75 10.35 2.68 -3.26
N GLU A 76 11.06 1.97 -4.13
CA GLU A 76 12.23 2.51 -4.82
C GLU A 76 11.90 3.65 -5.80
N SER A 77 10.63 3.81 -6.16
CA SER A 77 10.15 4.78 -7.15
C SER A 77 9.57 6.06 -6.53
N GLY A 78 9.26 6.07 -5.23
CA GLY A 78 8.79 7.27 -4.54
C GLY A 78 8.10 7.02 -3.20
N VAL A 79 7.52 8.09 -2.67
CA VAL A 79 6.78 8.10 -1.39
C VAL A 79 5.28 8.27 -1.68
N VAL A 80 4.45 7.65 -0.85
CA VAL A 80 2.99 7.74 -0.94
C VAL A 80 2.37 7.81 0.45
N GLY A 81 1.28 8.56 0.58
CA GLY A 81 0.45 8.50 1.78
C GLY A 81 -0.38 7.22 1.80
N LEU A 82 -0.67 6.71 2.99
CA LEU A 82 -1.56 5.59 3.22
C LEU A 82 -2.70 5.99 4.16
N VAL A 83 -3.85 5.35 3.99
CA VAL A 83 -4.95 5.39 4.97
C VAL A 83 -5.23 3.97 5.43
N LEU A 84 -5.06 3.75 6.74
CA LEU A 84 -5.36 2.50 7.43
C LEU A 84 -6.75 2.60 8.06
N TRP A 85 -7.55 1.57 7.90
CA TRP A 85 -8.93 1.47 8.39
C TRP A 85 -9.04 0.42 9.48
N ASP A 86 -9.74 0.75 10.56
CA ASP A 86 -10.11 -0.16 11.65
C ASP A 86 -8.97 -1.10 12.07
N GLU A 87 -9.10 -2.41 11.86
CA GLU A 87 -8.13 -3.43 12.32
C GLU A 87 -6.75 -3.26 11.66
N GLN A 88 -6.68 -2.70 10.44
CA GLN A 88 -5.41 -2.44 9.75
C GLN A 88 -4.50 -1.49 10.55
N ILE A 89 -5.09 -0.65 11.40
CA ILE A 89 -4.34 0.26 12.26
C ILE A 89 -3.51 -0.53 13.26
N ASP A 90 -4.09 -1.58 13.82
CA ASP A 90 -3.48 -2.40 14.86
C ASP A 90 -2.54 -3.45 14.25
N GLU A 91 -2.81 -3.90 13.01
CA GLU A 91 -1.97 -4.85 12.27
C GLU A 91 -0.67 -4.27 11.70
N VAL A 92 -0.62 -2.96 11.41
CA VAL A 92 0.51 -2.34 10.69
C VAL A 92 1.38 -1.51 11.62
N ALA A 93 2.68 -1.83 11.66
CA ALA A 93 3.72 -1.08 12.36
C ALA A 93 4.63 -0.29 11.41
N THR A 94 5.44 0.60 11.99
CA THR A 94 6.52 1.26 11.25
C THR A 94 7.64 0.25 11.01
N GLY A 95 8.16 0.18 9.79
CA GLY A 95 9.15 -0.82 9.38
C GLY A 95 8.55 -1.99 8.61
N ASP A 96 7.23 -2.22 8.71
CA ASP A 96 6.57 -3.31 8.00
C ASP A 96 6.54 -3.07 6.50
N ILE A 97 6.60 -4.17 5.74
CA ILE A 97 6.24 -4.18 4.33
C ILE A 97 4.79 -4.64 4.22
N VAL A 98 3.95 -3.77 3.68
CA VAL A 98 2.53 -4.05 3.47
C VAL A 98 2.22 -4.23 2.00
N ARG A 99 1.31 -5.16 1.70
CA ARG A 99 0.71 -5.37 0.38
C ARG A 99 -0.73 -4.89 0.39
N ILE A 100 -1.04 -3.95 -0.51
CA ILE A 100 -2.40 -3.45 -0.74
C ILE A 100 -2.93 -4.05 -2.05
N GLN A 101 -4.08 -4.72 -2.01
CA GLN A 101 -4.74 -5.32 -3.17
C GLN A 101 -6.13 -4.71 -3.38
N ASN A 102 -6.52 -4.47 -4.63
CA ASN A 102 -7.73 -3.70 -4.99
C ASN A 102 -7.81 -2.34 -4.26
N GLY A 103 -6.67 -1.68 -4.09
CA GLY A 103 -6.62 -0.36 -3.48
C GLY A 103 -7.21 0.73 -4.37
N TRP A 104 -7.28 1.92 -3.81
CA TRP A 104 -7.70 3.13 -4.52
C TRP A 104 -6.74 4.27 -4.20
N CYS A 105 -6.25 4.94 -5.25
CA CYS A 105 -5.42 6.13 -5.13
C CYS A 105 -6.29 7.38 -5.22
N LYS A 106 -6.22 8.25 -4.20
CA LYS A 106 -6.83 9.59 -4.20
C LYS A 106 -5.74 10.66 -4.14
N ARG A 107 -6.12 11.89 -4.45
CA ARG A 107 -5.35 13.09 -4.09
C ARG A 107 -5.90 13.70 -2.81
N ARG A 108 -5.04 14.00 -1.84
CA ARG A 108 -5.40 14.69 -0.60
C ARG A 108 -4.31 15.69 -0.25
N LEU A 109 -4.67 16.98 -0.16
CA LEU A 109 -3.73 18.07 0.13
C LEU A 109 -2.51 18.07 -0.82
N GLY A 110 -2.75 17.90 -2.13
CA GLY A 110 -1.68 17.84 -3.14
C GLY A 110 -0.98 16.48 -3.27
N GLU A 111 -1.09 15.62 -2.25
CA GLU A 111 -0.36 14.35 -2.21
C GLU A 111 -1.18 13.14 -2.68
N ARG A 112 -0.50 12.13 -3.23
CA ARG A 112 -1.09 10.84 -3.57
C ARG A 112 -1.25 10.00 -2.31
N VAL A 113 -2.46 9.48 -2.11
CA VAL A 113 -2.81 8.67 -0.95
C VAL A 113 -3.51 7.39 -1.39
N VAL A 114 -3.00 6.25 -0.97
CA VAL A 114 -3.56 4.93 -1.27
C VAL A 114 -4.29 4.37 -0.05
N SER A 115 -5.40 3.72 -0.28
CA SER A 115 -6.16 3.01 0.75
C SER A 115 -6.74 1.73 0.16
N THR A 116 -7.17 0.77 1.00
CA THR A 116 -7.88 -0.42 0.53
C THR A 116 -9.26 -0.11 -0.05
N GLY A 117 -9.83 1.06 0.22
CA GLY A 117 -11.22 1.33 -0.13
C GLY A 117 -12.17 0.31 0.52
N ARG A 118 -13.33 0.07 -0.09
CA ARG A 118 -14.36 -0.83 0.45
C ARG A 118 -14.12 -2.32 0.18
N SER A 119 -13.38 -2.65 -0.88
CA SER A 119 -13.23 -4.03 -1.38
C SER A 119 -11.77 -4.49 -1.44
N GLY A 120 -10.83 -3.63 -1.05
CA GLY A 120 -9.42 -3.98 -0.98
C GLY A 120 -9.03 -4.63 0.32
N LYS A 121 -7.84 -5.21 0.29
CA LYS A 121 -7.21 -5.89 1.42
C LYS A 121 -5.82 -5.32 1.64
N LEU A 122 -5.43 -5.26 2.90
CA LEU A 122 -4.07 -5.00 3.33
C LEU A 122 -3.55 -6.27 4.02
N SER A 123 -2.30 -6.63 3.77
CA SER A 123 -1.59 -7.69 4.49
C SER A 123 -0.17 -7.23 4.80
N VAL A 124 0.34 -7.51 6.00
CA VAL A 124 1.77 -7.44 6.30
C VAL A 124 2.47 -8.66 5.69
N ILE A 125 3.59 -8.45 5.00
CA ILE A 125 4.31 -9.50 4.26
C ILE A 125 5.81 -9.59 4.60
N GLY A 126 6.32 -8.71 5.46
CA GLY A 126 7.72 -8.67 5.85
C GLY A 126 8.00 -7.56 6.84
#